data_AF-G3LJG8-F1
#
_entry.id   AF-G3LJG8-F1
#
_cell.length_a   1.000
_cell.length_b   1.000
_cell.length_c   1.000
_cell.angle_alpha   90.00
_cell.angle_beta   90.00
_cell.angle_gamma   90.00
#
_symmetry.space_group_name_H-M   'P 1'
#
loop_
_entity.id
_entity.type
_entity.pdbx_description
1 polymer ?
#
loop_
_entity_poly.entity_id
_entity_poly.type
_entity_poly.pdbx_seq_one_letter_code
_entity_poly.pdbx_strand_id
1 'polypeptide(L)'
;DEEASRPRLGRRDIAIAWRGTVTRLEWIADLKDFLKPVSGNGIRCPDPAVKVESGFLDLYTDKDTSCKFSTFSAREQVLTEVKRLVERYGDEEGEDLSITVTGHSLGGALAVLSAYDVAEMGLNRTRKGKVIPVTAFTYGGPRVGNIRFKERIEGLGVKVLRVVNEHDVVAKSPGLFLNESAPHALMKLAGGLPWCYCHVGEKLPLDH
;
A
#
# COMPACT_ATOMS: atom_id res chain seq x y z
N ASP A 1 9.54 22.84 11.99
CA ASP A 1 8.94 21.62 12.58
C ASP A 1 9.77 20.34 12.49
N GLU A 2 10.69 20.16 11.53
CA GLU A 2 11.51 18.93 11.45
C GLU A 2 12.46 18.67 12.65
N GLU A 3 12.93 19.71 13.35
CA GLU A 3 13.78 19.54 14.55
C GLU A 3 13.00 19.18 15.81
N ALA A 4 11.70 19.51 15.87
CA ALA A 4 10.87 19.26 17.05
C ALA A 4 10.31 17.83 17.12
N SER A 5 10.22 17.11 15.98
CA SER A 5 9.68 15.75 15.93
C SER A 5 10.72 14.66 16.23
N ARG A 6 12.00 14.87 15.87
CA ARG A 6 13.10 13.89 16.08
C ARG A 6 13.21 13.40 17.53
N PRO A 7 13.20 14.27 18.56
CA PRO A 7 13.39 13.83 19.95
C PRO A 7 12.25 12.97 20.48
N ARG A 8 11.05 13.03 19.87
CA ARG A 8 9.83 12.37 20.39
C ARG A 8 9.66 10.94 19.88
N LEU A 9 10.12 10.64 18.66
CA LEU A 9 10.01 9.30 18.06
C LEU A 9 11.29 8.47 18.20
N GLY A 10 12.41 9.09 18.60
CA GLY A 10 13.73 8.45 18.67
C GLY A 10 14.35 8.14 17.31
N ARG A 11 13.71 8.59 16.22
CA ARG A 11 14.13 8.39 14.83
C ARG A 11 13.49 9.43 13.92
N ARG A 12 14.01 9.57 12.71
CA ARG A 12 13.39 10.36 11.64
C ARG A 12 12.37 9.50 10.91
N ASP A 13 11.16 10.03 10.71
CA ASP A 13 10.08 9.30 10.02
C ASP A 13 9.66 10.05 8.76
N ILE A 14 9.68 9.35 7.62
CA ILE A 14 9.10 9.82 6.36
C ILE A 14 7.63 9.40 6.36
N ALA A 15 6.73 10.37 6.54
CA ALA A 15 5.30 10.12 6.55
C ALA A 15 4.67 10.36 5.17
N ILE A 16 3.92 9.37 4.68
CA ILE A 16 3.14 9.45 3.43
C ILE A 16 1.66 9.27 3.79
N ALA A 17 0.85 10.30 3.57
CA ALA A 17 -0.58 10.27 3.90
C ALA A 17 -1.44 10.33 2.63
N TRP A 18 -2.20 9.27 2.38
CA TRP A 18 -3.11 9.17 1.25
C TRP A 18 -4.52 9.60 1.65
N ARG A 19 -5.06 10.55 0.87
CA ARG A 19 -6.44 11.02 1.02
C ARG A 19 -7.41 9.93 0.55
N GLY A 20 -8.48 9.71 1.32
CA GLY A 20 -9.64 8.93 0.89
C GLY A 20 -10.63 9.73 0.05
N THR A 21 -11.74 9.09 -0.33
CA THR A 21 -12.85 9.75 -1.05
C THR A 21 -13.80 10.47 -0.11
N VAL A 22 -14.46 11.50 -0.65
CA VAL A 22 -15.56 12.20 0.03
C VAL A 22 -16.87 11.43 -0.15
N THR A 23 -17.16 10.94 -1.36
CA THR A 23 -18.35 10.13 -1.67
C THR A 23 -18.02 8.63 -1.68
N ARG A 24 -17.97 8.02 -0.49
CA ARG A 24 -17.49 6.62 -0.32
C ARG A 24 -18.34 5.58 -1.05
N LEU A 25 -19.66 5.75 -1.11
CA LEU A 25 -20.58 4.75 -1.69
C LEU A 25 -20.47 4.66 -3.22
N GLU A 26 -20.41 5.81 -3.88
CA GLU A 26 -20.19 5.87 -5.34
C GLU A 26 -18.87 5.22 -5.72
N TRP A 27 -17.82 5.52 -4.96
CA TRP A 27 -16.51 4.95 -5.21
C TRP A 27 -16.46 3.41 -5.06
N ILE A 28 -17.16 2.84 -4.05
CA ILE A 28 -17.24 1.37 -3.90
C ILE A 28 -17.99 0.75 -5.09
N ALA A 29 -19.01 1.44 -5.63
CA ALA A 29 -19.73 0.98 -6.80
C ALA A 29 -18.90 1.09 -8.09
N ASP A 30 -18.01 2.10 -8.17
CA ASP A 30 -17.10 2.34 -9.29
C ASP A 30 -15.83 1.48 -9.24
N LEU A 31 -15.65 0.66 -8.19
CA LEU A 31 -14.59 -0.35 -8.16
C LEU A 31 -14.73 -1.25 -9.37
N LYS A 32 -13.68 -1.26 -10.18
CA LYS A 32 -13.57 -2.10 -11.36
C LYS A 32 -13.23 -3.49 -10.85
N ASP A 33 -14.26 -4.26 -10.49
CA ASP A 33 -14.30 -5.52 -9.72
C ASP A 33 -13.46 -6.70 -10.31
N PHE A 34 -12.25 -6.41 -10.77
CA PHE A 34 -11.28 -7.32 -11.36
C PHE A 34 -9.84 -6.92 -11.00
N LEU A 35 -9.02 -7.96 -10.83
CA LEU A 35 -7.61 -7.85 -10.49
C LEU A 35 -6.72 -7.70 -11.73
N LYS A 36 -5.81 -6.72 -11.74
CA LYS A 36 -4.77 -6.54 -12.77
C LYS A 36 -3.37 -6.82 -12.23
N PRO A 37 -2.46 -7.40 -13.05
CA PRO A 37 -1.05 -7.53 -12.68
C PRO A 37 -0.40 -6.17 -12.42
N VAL A 38 0.33 -6.03 -11.31
CA VAL A 38 1.07 -4.79 -10.98
C VAL A 38 2.13 -4.45 -12.03
N SER A 39 2.69 -5.48 -12.68
CA SER A 39 3.69 -5.35 -13.75
C SER A 39 3.16 -4.66 -15.02
N GLY A 40 1.85 -4.69 -15.25
CA GLY A 40 1.21 -4.04 -16.40
C GLY A 40 1.23 -2.51 -16.34
N ASN A 41 1.45 -1.92 -15.17
CA ASN A 41 1.35 -0.48 -14.93
C ASN A 41 2.68 0.13 -14.43
N GLY A 42 3.82 -0.46 -14.82
CA GLY A 42 5.15 0.10 -14.58
C GLY A 42 5.74 -0.16 -13.19
N ILE A 43 5.06 -0.94 -12.33
CA ILE A 43 5.65 -1.50 -11.11
C ILE A 43 6.42 -2.75 -11.49
N ARG A 44 7.75 -2.73 -11.35
CA ARG A 44 8.58 -3.89 -11.71
C ARG A 44 8.39 -4.99 -10.66
N CYS A 45 7.59 -6.00 -11.01
CA CYS A 45 7.39 -7.20 -10.19
C CYS A 45 7.82 -8.42 -11.01
N PRO A 46 8.71 -9.29 -10.49
CA PRO A 46 9.15 -10.49 -11.19
C PRO A 46 8.05 -11.55 -11.29
N ASP A 47 7.05 -11.52 -10.40
CA ASP A 47 5.94 -12.46 -10.39
C ASP A 47 4.70 -11.83 -11.06
N PRO A 48 4.30 -12.28 -12.26
CA PRO A 48 3.11 -11.77 -12.96
C PRO A 48 1.79 -12.19 -12.29
N ALA A 49 1.82 -13.14 -11.35
CA ALA A 49 0.65 -13.55 -10.58
C ALA A 49 0.32 -12.57 -9.44
N VAL A 50 1.19 -11.60 -9.14
CA VAL A 50 0.92 -10.52 -8.19
C VAL A 50 -0.05 -9.53 -8.82
N LYS A 51 -1.29 -9.52 -8.30
CA LYS A 51 -2.37 -8.68 -8.84
C LYS A 51 -3.02 -7.85 -7.74
N VAL A 52 -3.43 -6.64 -8.13
CA VAL A 52 -4.15 -5.69 -7.29
C VAL A 52 -5.43 -5.24 -7.99
N GLU A 53 -6.36 -4.65 -7.23
CA GLU A 53 -7.58 -4.09 -7.79
C GLU A 53 -7.22 -2.99 -8.80
N SER A 54 -7.91 -3.02 -9.94
CA SER A 54 -7.53 -2.22 -11.09
C SER A 54 -7.76 -0.72 -10.90
N GLY A 55 -8.84 -0.31 -10.22
CA GLY A 55 -9.13 1.08 -9.89
C GLY A 55 -8.05 1.71 -9.00
N PHE A 56 -7.57 1.01 -7.96
CA PHE A 56 -6.45 1.50 -7.14
C PHE A 56 -5.17 1.67 -7.95
N LEU A 57 -4.87 0.70 -8.81
CA LEU A 57 -3.66 0.74 -9.63
C LEU A 57 -3.72 1.88 -10.64
N ASP A 58 -4.83 2.00 -11.36
CA ASP A 58 -5.08 3.08 -12.32
C ASP A 58 -4.95 4.44 -11.59
N LEU A 59 -5.62 4.65 -10.44
CA LEU A 59 -5.49 5.89 -9.65
C LEU A 59 -4.05 6.20 -9.19
N TYR A 60 -3.27 5.17 -8.91
CA TYR A 60 -1.88 5.32 -8.45
C TYR A 60 -0.93 5.65 -9.60
N THR A 61 -1.14 5.06 -10.79
CA THR A 61 -0.18 5.09 -11.90
C THR A 61 -0.57 5.98 -13.07
N ASP A 62 -1.86 6.32 -13.21
CA ASP A 62 -2.33 7.12 -14.33
C ASP A 62 -1.81 8.56 -14.24
N LYS A 63 -1.59 9.14 -15.42
CA LYS A 63 -1.17 10.52 -15.60
C LYS A 63 -1.83 11.08 -16.84
N ASP A 64 -2.04 12.38 -16.84
CA ASP A 64 -2.60 13.11 -17.96
C ASP A 64 -1.62 14.19 -18.38
N THR A 65 -0.92 13.94 -19.48
CA THR A 65 0.08 14.86 -20.04
C THR A 65 -0.55 16.14 -20.59
N SER A 66 -1.87 16.20 -20.77
CA SER A 66 -2.60 17.40 -21.21
C SER A 66 -3.01 18.30 -20.03
N CYS A 67 -3.02 17.76 -18.80
CA CYS A 67 -3.34 18.49 -17.59
C CYS A 67 -2.07 19.07 -16.94
N LYS A 68 -2.07 20.37 -16.63
CA LYS A 68 -0.92 21.05 -15.99
C LYS A 68 -0.54 20.50 -14.61
N PHE A 69 -1.47 19.84 -13.91
CA PHE A 69 -1.27 19.33 -12.54
C PHE A 69 -0.99 17.82 -12.47
N SER A 70 -1.32 17.08 -13.53
CA SER A 70 -1.23 15.60 -13.57
C SER A 70 -0.21 15.11 -14.60
N THR A 71 0.79 15.92 -14.94
CA THR A 71 1.90 15.54 -15.82
C THR A 71 2.68 14.33 -15.29
N PHE A 72 2.72 14.19 -13.95
CA PHE A 72 3.29 13.04 -13.25
C PHE A 72 2.19 12.34 -12.45
N SER A 73 2.19 11.02 -12.50
CA SER A 73 1.34 10.17 -11.68
C SER A 73 1.64 10.34 -10.19
N ALA A 74 0.67 9.98 -9.34
CA ALA A 74 0.88 10.00 -7.89
C ALA A 74 2.05 9.10 -7.47
N ARG A 75 2.20 7.94 -8.14
CA ARG A 75 3.35 7.06 -8.02
C ARG A 75 4.68 7.77 -8.28
N GLU A 76 4.84 8.41 -9.44
CA GLU A 76 6.09 9.07 -9.82
C GLU A 76 6.50 10.13 -8.80
N GLN A 77 5.52 10.91 -8.31
CA GLN A 77 5.76 11.95 -7.30
C GLN A 77 6.23 11.34 -5.97
N VAL A 78 5.53 10.32 -5.46
CA VAL A 78 5.87 9.67 -4.18
C VAL A 78 7.21 8.95 -4.25
N LEU A 79 7.47 8.15 -5.29
CA LEU A 79 8.73 7.42 -5.41
C LEU A 79 9.93 8.37 -5.53
N THR A 80 9.76 9.47 -6.28
CA THR A 80 10.82 10.48 -6.42
C THR A 80 11.15 11.13 -5.07
N GLU A 81 10.13 11.50 -4.30
CA GLU A 81 10.33 12.18 -3.02
C GLU A 81 10.86 11.22 -1.94
N VAL A 82 10.37 9.98 -1.88
CA VAL A 82 10.92 8.95 -0.97
C VAL A 82 12.38 8.72 -1.27
N LYS A 83 12.76 8.55 -2.55
CA LYS A 83 14.15 8.39 -2.94
C LYS A 83 15.00 9.58 -2.49
N ARG A 84 14.54 10.80 -2.74
CA ARG A 84 15.24 12.04 -2.33
C ARG A 84 15.48 12.09 -0.81
N LEU A 85 14.48 11.75 -0.01
CA LEU A 85 14.55 11.78 1.45
C LEU A 85 15.45 10.65 2.00
N VAL A 86 15.36 9.44 1.43
CA VAL A 86 16.23 8.32 1.81
C VAL A 86 17.68 8.59 1.47
N GLU A 87 17.98 9.18 0.32
CA GLU A 87 19.35 9.57 -0.03
C GLU A 87 19.88 10.71 0.84
N ARG A 88 19.00 11.62 1.29
CA ARG A 88 19.39 12.75 2.13
C ARG A 88 19.70 12.33 3.56
N TYR A 89 18.83 11.52 4.17
CA TYR A 89 18.86 11.24 5.60
C TYR A 89 19.26 9.80 5.96
N GLY A 90 19.26 8.87 5.00
CA GLY A 90 19.39 7.44 5.29
C GLY A 90 20.76 7.01 5.80
N ASP A 91 21.82 7.74 5.46
CA ASP A 91 23.20 7.41 5.85
C ASP A 91 23.81 8.41 6.85
N GLU A 92 22.99 9.31 7.43
CA GLU A 92 23.39 10.23 8.51
C GLU A 92 23.77 9.44 9.77
N GLU A 93 24.94 9.76 10.34
CA GLU A 93 25.44 9.04 11.52
C GLU A 93 24.62 9.35 12.77
N GLY A 94 24.26 8.31 13.52
CA GLY A 94 23.45 8.44 14.73
C GLY A 94 21.95 8.61 14.47
N GLU A 95 21.50 8.57 13.21
CA GLU A 95 20.07 8.67 12.87
C GLU A 95 19.51 7.35 12.33
N ASP A 96 18.39 6.92 12.92
CA ASP A 96 17.53 5.89 12.33
C ASP A 96 16.43 6.56 11.49
N LEU A 97 16.11 5.92 10.36
CA LEU A 97 15.07 6.35 9.44
C LEU A 97 13.96 5.30 9.41
N SER A 98 12.71 5.74 9.31
CA SER A 98 11.56 4.88 9.00
C SER A 98 10.67 5.51 7.94
N ILE A 99 9.85 4.69 7.30
CA ILE A 99 8.81 5.14 6.37
C ILE A 99 7.46 4.68 6.91
N THR A 100 6.57 5.63 7.17
CA THR A 100 5.22 5.37 7.63
C THR A 100 4.23 5.81 6.55
N VAL A 101 3.37 4.89 6.12
CA VAL A 101 2.33 5.16 5.12
C VAL A 101 0.97 5.05 5.79
N THR A 102 0.07 5.98 5.54
CA THR A 102 -1.25 5.98 6.17
C THR A 102 -2.35 6.43 5.24
N GLY A 103 -3.58 6.01 5.53
CA GLY A 103 -4.74 6.46 4.80
C GLY A 103 -6.04 5.83 5.31
N HIS A 104 -7.13 6.52 4.99
CA HIS A 104 -8.49 6.11 5.37
C HIS A 104 -9.32 5.78 4.11
N SER A 105 -10.17 4.74 4.16
CA SER A 105 -11.03 4.32 3.03
C SER A 105 -10.18 4.02 1.78
N LEU A 106 -10.46 4.63 0.62
CA LEU A 106 -9.61 4.57 -0.58
C LEU A 106 -8.14 4.88 -0.26
N GLY A 107 -7.87 5.85 0.62
CA GLY A 107 -6.51 6.20 1.02
C GLY A 107 -5.80 5.04 1.72
N GLY A 108 -6.55 4.18 2.42
CA GLY A 108 -5.99 2.96 3.03
C GLY A 108 -5.50 1.96 1.96
N ALA A 109 -6.24 1.80 0.87
CA ALA A 109 -5.80 0.94 -0.23
C ALA A 109 -4.55 1.50 -0.93
N LEU A 110 -4.55 2.81 -1.22
CA LEU A 110 -3.39 3.49 -1.80
C LEU A 110 -2.17 3.45 -0.87
N ALA A 111 -2.39 3.50 0.45
CA ALA A 111 -1.32 3.36 1.44
C ALA A 111 -0.64 1.98 1.37
N VAL A 112 -1.41 0.89 1.30
CA VAL A 112 -0.84 -0.47 1.15
C VAL A 112 -0.13 -0.62 -0.20
N LEU A 113 -0.75 -0.15 -1.29
CA LEU A 113 -0.17 -0.23 -2.64
C LEU A 113 1.15 0.57 -2.74
N SER A 114 1.18 1.77 -2.18
CA SER A 114 2.38 2.62 -2.15
C SER A 114 3.47 2.04 -1.25
N ALA A 115 3.12 1.45 -0.11
CA ALA A 115 4.11 0.80 0.78
C ALA A 115 4.75 -0.42 0.11
N TYR A 116 3.95 -1.20 -0.62
CA TYR A 116 4.43 -2.28 -1.47
C TYR A 116 5.42 -1.78 -2.53
N ASP A 117 5.04 -0.77 -3.33
CA ASP A 117 5.87 -0.28 -4.45
C ASP A 117 7.20 0.32 -3.96
N VAL A 118 7.19 1.06 -2.84
CA VAL A 118 8.42 1.57 -2.20
C VAL A 118 9.39 0.44 -1.86
N ALA A 119 8.90 -0.67 -1.30
CA ALA A 119 9.73 -1.81 -0.93
C ALA A 119 10.15 -2.65 -2.15
N GLU A 120 9.24 -2.88 -3.10
CA GLU A 120 9.50 -3.64 -4.32
C GLU A 120 10.55 -2.96 -5.20
N MET A 121 10.51 -1.62 -5.28
CA MET A 121 11.51 -0.81 -6.00
C MET A 121 12.81 -0.64 -5.21
N GLY A 122 12.89 -1.15 -3.98
CA GLY A 122 14.08 -1.07 -3.13
C GLY A 122 14.41 0.35 -2.65
N LEU A 123 13.44 1.26 -2.66
CA LEU A 123 13.64 2.65 -2.23
C LEU A 123 13.77 2.78 -0.71
N ASN A 124 13.43 1.74 0.05
CA ASN A 124 13.66 1.65 1.48
C ASN A 124 15.05 1.10 1.82
N ARG A 125 16.06 1.36 0.99
CA ARG A 125 17.45 0.97 1.24
C ARG A 125 18.37 2.18 1.10
N THR A 126 19.28 2.34 2.05
CA THR A 126 20.27 3.42 2.03
C THR A 126 21.42 3.07 1.08
N ARG A 127 22.34 4.00 0.83
CA ARG A 127 23.51 3.73 -0.05
C ARG A 127 24.44 2.70 0.59
N LYS A 128 24.52 2.67 1.92
CA LYS A 128 25.25 1.65 2.69
C LYS A 128 24.51 0.31 2.77
N GLY A 129 23.33 0.18 2.14
CA GLY A 129 22.55 -1.06 2.10
C GLY A 129 21.70 -1.33 3.34
N LYS A 130 21.61 -0.38 4.28
CA LYS A 130 20.74 -0.49 5.46
C LYS A 130 19.29 -0.51 5.00
N VAL A 131 18.52 -1.47 5.51
CA VAL A 131 17.08 -1.57 5.21
C VAL A 131 16.30 -0.66 6.17
N ILE A 132 15.51 0.22 5.58
CA ILE A 132 14.62 1.14 6.29
C ILE A 132 13.26 0.43 6.46
N PRO A 133 12.73 0.35 7.69
CA PRO A 133 11.42 -0.26 7.93
C PRO A 133 10.32 0.56 7.26
N VAL A 134 9.43 -0.14 6.55
CA VAL A 134 8.21 0.43 5.94
C VAL A 134 7.00 -0.11 6.67
N THR A 135 6.18 0.78 7.23
CA THR A 135 4.96 0.41 7.96
C THR A 135 3.76 1.14 7.41
N ALA A 136 2.68 0.42 7.11
CA ALA A 136 1.40 0.99 6.71
C ALA A 136 0.37 0.89 7.85
N PHE A 137 -0.24 2.01 8.22
CA PHE A 137 -1.38 2.07 9.13
C PHE A 137 -2.61 2.50 8.34
N THR A 138 -3.62 1.63 8.25
CA THR A 138 -4.81 1.92 7.45
C THR A 138 -6.07 1.89 8.28
N TYR A 139 -7.04 2.73 7.92
CA TYR A 139 -8.29 2.91 8.67
C TYR A 139 -9.49 2.71 7.74
N GLY A 140 -10.32 1.70 8.01
CA GLY A 140 -11.48 1.39 7.16
C GLY A 140 -11.11 1.15 5.69
N GLY A 141 -9.91 0.64 5.42
CA GLY A 141 -9.40 0.40 4.07
C GLY A 141 -9.98 -0.89 3.46
N PRO A 142 -10.31 -0.89 2.15
CA PRO A 142 -10.77 -2.08 1.45
C PRO A 142 -9.63 -3.07 1.17
N ARG A 143 -9.96 -4.25 0.64
CA ARG A 143 -8.98 -5.24 0.17
C ARG A 143 -8.27 -4.73 -1.10
N VAL A 144 -6.96 -4.94 -1.18
CA VAL A 144 -6.12 -4.31 -2.23
C VAL A 144 -5.71 -5.27 -3.33
N GLY A 145 -5.47 -6.55 -3.02
CA GLY A 145 -4.97 -7.50 -4.01
C GLY A 145 -5.21 -8.95 -3.66
N ASN A 146 -4.65 -9.84 -4.47
CA ASN A 146 -4.80 -11.29 -4.29
C ASN A 146 -3.82 -11.86 -3.26
N ILE A 147 -3.90 -13.18 -3.03
CA ILE A 147 -2.98 -13.88 -2.12
C ILE A 147 -1.51 -13.72 -2.51
N ARG A 148 -1.19 -13.62 -3.81
CA ARG A 148 0.19 -13.43 -4.27
C ARG A 148 0.71 -12.05 -3.93
N PHE A 149 -0.14 -11.03 -4.03
CA PHE A 149 0.18 -9.69 -3.52
C PHE A 149 0.45 -9.71 -2.02
N LYS A 150 -0.38 -10.41 -1.23
CA LYS A 150 -0.15 -10.61 0.21
C LYS A 150 1.19 -11.30 0.50
N GLU A 151 1.45 -12.45 -0.11
CA GLU A 151 2.71 -13.19 0.06
C GLU A 151 3.92 -12.31 -0.31
N ARG A 152 3.81 -11.54 -1.39
CA ARG A 152 4.91 -10.70 -1.87
C ARG A 152 5.20 -9.53 -0.94
N ILE A 153 4.19 -8.75 -0.55
CA ILE A 153 4.39 -7.58 0.32
C ILE A 153 4.91 -7.99 1.71
N GLU A 154 4.45 -9.13 2.25
CA GLU A 154 4.97 -9.70 3.50
C GLU A 154 6.42 -10.18 3.33
N GLY A 155 6.74 -10.83 2.20
CA GLY A 155 8.10 -11.27 1.86
C GLY A 155 9.10 -10.13 1.67
N LEU A 156 8.64 -8.91 1.32
CA LEU A 156 9.46 -7.70 1.29
C LEU A 156 9.72 -7.11 2.69
N GLY A 157 9.09 -7.65 3.73
CA GLY A 157 9.22 -7.18 5.12
C GLY A 157 8.38 -5.95 5.46
N VAL A 158 7.46 -5.53 4.59
CA VAL A 158 6.53 -4.42 4.88
C VAL A 158 5.56 -4.86 5.97
N LYS A 159 5.35 -4.00 6.98
CA LYS A 159 4.37 -4.23 8.03
C LYS A 159 3.10 -3.47 7.73
N VAL A 160 1.95 -4.11 7.87
CA VAL A 160 0.65 -3.48 7.66
C VAL A 160 -0.23 -3.75 8.87
N LEU A 161 -0.72 -2.67 9.50
CA LEU A 161 -1.74 -2.71 10.55
C LEU A 161 -3.03 -2.11 10.00
N ARG A 162 -4.11 -2.89 10.04
CA ARG A 162 -5.43 -2.50 9.55
C ARG A 162 -6.36 -2.27 10.71
N VAL A 163 -6.68 -1.00 10.95
CA VAL A 163 -7.70 -0.60 11.92
C VAL A 163 -9.06 -0.69 11.24
N VAL A 164 -9.89 -1.61 11.70
CA VAL A 164 -11.17 -1.96 11.07
C VAL A 164 -12.29 -1.82 12.08
N ASN A 165 -13.29 -1.00 11.77
CA ASN A 165 -14.55 -1.03 12.50
C ASN A 165 -15.35 -2.27 12.06
N GLU A 166 -15.75 -3.12 13.00
CA GLU A 166 -16.49 -4.37 12.76
C GLU A 166 -17.76 -4.17 11.92
N HIS A 167 -18.41 -3.02 12.08
CA HIS A 167 -19.65 -2.66 11.40
C HIS A 167 -19.43 -1.98 10.04
N ASP A 168 -18.19 -1.72 9.63
CA ASP A 168 -17.89 -1.06 8.35
C ASP A 168 -17.89 -2.05 7.17
N VAL A 169 -18.77 -1.78 6.20
CA VAL A 169 -18.90 -2.56 4.97
C VAL A 169 -17.74 -2.32 3.99
N VAL A 170 -17.04 -1.18 4.09
CA VAL A 170 -15.91 -0.83 3.20
C VAL A 170 -14.78 -1.84 3.34
N ALA A 171 -14.47 -2.25 4.57
CA ALA A 171 -13.43 -3.25 4.83
C ALA A 171 -13.75 -4.62 4.22
N LYS A 172 -15.02 -4.88 3.88
CA LYS A 172 -15.46 -6.14 3.27
C LYS A 172 -15.44 -6.10 1.74
N SER A 173 -15.07 -5.00 1.10
CA SER A 173 -15.02 -4.83 -0.36
C SER A 173 -13.56 -4.80 -0.88
N PRO A 174 -13.26 -5.15 -2.16
CA PRO A 174 -14.11 -5.80 -3.17
C PRO A 174 -14.06 -7.34 -3.18
N GLY A 175 -15.03 -7.96 -3.88
CA GLY A 175 -15.08 -9.40 -4.20
C GLY A 175 -15.55 -10.37 -3.11
N LEU A 176 -15.48 -11.69 -3.38
CA LEU A 176 -15.87 -12.74 -2.44
C LEU A 176 -14.80 -12.90 -1.34
N PHE A 177 -15.20 -13.01 -0.07
CA PHE A 177 -14.27 -13.22 1.05
C PHE A 177 -13.78 -14.68 1.03
N LEU A 178 -12.52 -14.92 0.61
CA LEU A 178 -11.86 -16.18 0.93
C LEU A 178 -11.44 -16.10 2.39
N ASN A 179 -12.15 -16.85 3.23
CA ASN A 179 -11.86 -16.93 4.64
C ASN A 179 -10.40 -17.36 4.86
N GLU A 180 -9.61 -16.53 5.55
CA GLU A 180 -8.19 -16.78 5.83
C GLU A 180 -7.97 -18.02 6.71
N SER A 181 -9.05 -18.58 7.29
CA SER A 181 -9.06 -19.88 7.97
C SER A 181 -9.05 -21.08 7.03
N ALA A 182 -9.18 -20.88 5.71
CA ALA A 182 -9.14 -21.97 4.73
C ALA A 182 -7.71 -22.51 4.56
N PRO A 183 -7.54 -23.83 4.27
CA PRO A 183 -6.23 -24.41 4.03
C PRO A 183 -5.46 -23.67 2.93
N HIS A 184 -4.17 -23.40 3.16
CA HIS A 184 -3.30 -22.63 2.25
C HIS A 184 -3.29 -23.16 0.80
N ALA A 185 -3.42 -24.49 0.64
CA ALA A 185 -3.52 -25.12 -0.68
C ALA A 185 -4.81 -24.73 -1.43
N LEU A 186 -5.93 -24.65 -0.73
CA LEU A 186 -7.22 -24.23 -1.29
C LEU A 186 -7.20 -22.73 -1.65
N MET A 187 -6.55 -21.91 -0.82
CA MET A 187 -6.37 -20.48 -1.12
C MET A 187 -5.49 -20.24 -2.35
N LYS A 188 -4.46 -21.06 -2.57
CA LYS A 188 -3.63 -20.99 -3.81
C LYS A 188 -4.40 -21.39 -5.06
N LEU A 189 -5.25 -22.42 -4.97
CA LEU A 189 -6.12 -22.86 -6.07
C LEU A 189 -7.17 -21.80 -6.41
N ALA A 190 -7.82 -21.23 -5.40
CA ALA A 190 -8.81 -20.17 -5.58
C ALA A 190 -8.18 -18.82 -5.96
N GLY A 191 -6.93 -18.55 -5.56
CA GLY A 191 -6.19 -17.32 -5.89
C GLY A 191 -5.89 -17.12 -7.37
N GLY A 192 -6.13 -18.13 -8.21
CA GLY A 192 -6.12 -18.01 -9.68
C GLY A 192 -7.38 -17.34 -10.25
N LEU A 193 -8.47 -17.25 -9.48
CA LEU A 193 -9.71 -16.60 -9.90
C LEU A 193 -9.60 -15.07 -9.80
N PRO A 194 -10.10 -14.31 -10.79
CA PRO A 194 -9.91 -12.87 -10.87
C PRO A 194 -10.66 -12.03 -9.82
N TRP A 195 -11.51 -12.67 -9.00
CA TRP A 195 -12.34 -12.06 -7.95
C TRP A 195 -11.91 -12.45 -6.52
N CYS A 196 -10.77 -13.13 -6.36
CA CYS A 196 -10.29 -13.59 -5.05
C CYS A 196 -9.30 -12.58 -4.43
N TYR A 197 -9.82 -11.77 -3.50
CA TYR A 197 -9.06 -10.78 -2.76
C TYR A 197 -8.69 -11.28 -1.36
N CYS A 198 -7.48 -10.94 -0.91
CA CYS A 198 -6.99 -11.21 0.43
C CYS A 198 -6.66 -9.90 1.14
N HIS A 199 -6.77 -9.92 2.47
CA HIS A 199 -6.26 -8.82 3.25
C HIS A 199 -4.76 -8.97 3.50
N VAL A 200 -4.08 -7.84 3.61
CA VAL A 200 -2.65 -7.78 3.92
C VAL A 200 -2.46 -7.29 5.35
N GLY A 201 -1.66 -8.02 6.12
CA GLY A 201 -1.27 -7.65 7.48
C GLY A 201 -2.35 -7.83 8.56
N GLU A 202 -1.99 -7.40 9.76
CA GLU A 202 -2.71 -7.67 11.00
C GLU A 202 -3.97 -6.80 11.15
N LYS A 203 -5.07 -7.41 11.59
CA LYS A 203 -6.33 -6.71 11.86
C LYS A 203 -6.36 -6.25 13.32
N LEU A 204 -6.58 -4.96 13.54
CA LEU A 204 -6.98 -4.39 14.82
C LEU A 204 -8.48 -4.05 14.75
N PRO A 205 -9.37 -4.92 15.28
CA PRO A 205 -10.81 -4.64 15.30
C PRO A 205 -11.12 -3.53 16.32
N LEU A 206 -11.98 -2.61 15.93
CA LEU A 206 -12.66 -1.67 16.83
C LEU A 206 -14.13 -2.06 16.88
N ASP A 207 -14.62 -2.32 18.10
CA ASP A 207 -15.99 -2.71 18.42
C ASP A 207 -16.52 -1.71 19.45
N HIS A 208 -17.28 -0.72 18.95
CA HIS A 208 -17.87 0.37 19.73
C HIS A 208 -19.31 0.58 19.31
#